data_AF-A0A4Q2Y0C0-F1
#
_entry.id   AF-A0A4Q2Y0C0-F1
#
_cell.length_a   1.000
_cell.length_b   1.000
_cell.length_c   1.000
_cell.angle_alpha   90.00
_cell.angle_beta   90.00
_cell.angle_gamma   90.00
#
_symmetry.space_group_name_H-M   'P 1'
#
loop_
_entity.id
_entity.type
_entity.pdbx_description
1 polymer ?
#
loop_
_entity_poly.entity_id
_entity_poly.type
_entity_poly.pdbx_seq_one_letter_code
_entity_poly.pdbx_strand_id
1 'polypeptide(L)'
;MIKFKTTGRILLTSLLLGAAVAPAALAATWWDNAWTVRKPVVINTGGEGAAIAGPVGKAVMLVRLFDANFTFDTAQDNGADIRFVAADGKTVLPHHIERWDRALNEALVWVQAPEIQPGGATRFFLYSGNPAATPDTAGSKATYDADTALVYHFSEASGPPADSSGGAVNATTAGLPVSGALIAGGTRLTGQNPVTIPASRRLKSTAS
;
A
#
# COMPACT_ATOMS: atom_id res chain seq x y z
N MET A 1 60.60 21.74 -64.71
CA MET A 1 59.57 22.81 -64.75
C MET A 1 58.25 22.14 -64.43
N ILE A 2 57.47 22.44 -63.40
CA ILE A 2 57.27 23.61 -62.53
C ILE A 2 56.79 23.05 -61.16
N LYS A 3 57.31 23.58 -60.05
CA LYS A 3 56.81 23.34 -58.68
C LYS A 3 55.52 24.14 -58.45
N PHE A 4 54.63 23.74 -57.54
CA PHE A 4 54.16 24.59 -56.43
C PHE A 4 53.44 23.78 -55.31
N LYS A 5 53.65 24.25 -54.07
CA LYS A 5 53.19 23.81 -52.74
C LYS A 5 51.64 23.91 -52.62
N THR A 6 50.92 23.27 -51.68
CA THR A 6 50.91 23.59 -50.23
C THR A 6 50.06 22.60 -49.40
N THR A 7 50.52 22.42 -48.17
CA THR A 7 50.04 21.80 -46.92
C THR A 7 48.53 21.71 -46.63
N GLY A 8 48.14 20.61 -45.97
CA GLY A 8 46.93 20.54 -45.11
C GLY A 8 46.78 19.18 -44.42
N ARG A 9 47.29 19.04 -43.20
CA ARG A 9 47.04 17.89 -42.31
C ARG A 9 45.69 18.08 -41.62
N ILE A 10 44.76 17.13 -41.77
CA ILE A 10 43.56 17.03 -40.92
C ILE A 10 43.60 15.67 -40.22
N LEU A 11 43.67 15.74 -38.90
CA LEU A 11 43.55 14.64 -37.95
C LEU A 11 42.07 14.20 -37.93
N LEU A 12 41.75 12.97 -38.29
CA LEU A 12 40.43 12.40 -38.02
C LEU A 12 40.45 11.76 -36.63
N THR A 13 39.89 12.45 -35.65
CA THR A 13 39.52 11.90 -34.35
C THR A 13 38.29 11.01 -34.52
N SER A 14 38.47 9.72 -34.29
CA SER A 14 37.44 8.69 -34.18
C SER A 14 36.55 8.94 -32.97
N LEU A 15 35.25 9.13 -33.19
CA LEU A 15 34.21 9.18 -32.15
C LEU A 15 33.53 7.81 -32.07
N LEU A 16 33.91 6.99 -31.08
CA LEU A 16 33.13 5.81 -30.70
C LEU A 16 31.86 6.28 -29.97
N LEU A 17 30.70 6.06 -30.59
CA LEU A 17 29.40 6.31 -29.99
C LEU A 17 29.04 5.13 -29.08
N GLY A 18 29.37 5.24 -27.79
CA GLY A 18 28.87 4.32 -26.77
C GLY A 18 27.39 4.58 -26.52
N ALA A 19 26.52 3.69 -27.01
CA ALA A 19 25.11 3.69 -26.63
C ALA A 19 24.99 3.21 -25.17
N ALA A 20 24.93 4.16 -24.24
CA ALA A 20 24.52 3.87 -22.87
C ALA A 20 23.05 3.43 -22.91
N VAL A 21 22.80 2.13 -22.77
CA VAL A 21 21.45 1.62 -22.51
C VAL A 21 21.11 2.03 -21.07
N ALA A 22 20.49 3.20 -20.92
CA ALA A 22 19.83 3.55 -19.67
C ALA A 22 18.70 2.53 -19.43
N PRO A 23 18.54 1.97 -18.23
CA PRO A 23 17.36 1.19 -17.93
C PRO A 23 16.16 2.12 -18.15
N ALA A 24 15.25 1.72 -19.05
CA ALA A 24 13.98 2.40 -19.22
C ALA A 24 13.24 2.29 -17.90
N ALA A 25 13.32 3.33 -17.07
CA ALA A 25 12.35 3.53 -16.02
C ALA A 25 11.01 3.57 -16.73
N LEU A 26 10.18 2.53 -16.56
CA LEU A 26 8.80 2.57 -17.01
C LEU A 26 8.22 3.85 -16.41
N ALA A 27 8.02 4.88 -17.24
CA ALA A 27 7.29 6.05 -16.84
C ALA A 27 5.91 5.52 -16.43
N ALA A 28 5.63 5.49 -15.13
CA ALA A 28 4.37 4.96 -14.62
C ALA A 28 3.24 5.73 -15.29
N THR A 29 2.60 5.09 -16.27
CA THR A 29 1.47 5.66 -16.98
C THR A 29 0.38 5.98 -15.97
N TRP A 30 -0.30 7.10 -16.17
CA TRP A 30 -1.47 7.42 -15.37
C TRP A 30 -2.47 6.26 -15.49
N TRP A 31 -2.92 5.73 -14.36
CA TRP A 31 -3.71 4.49 -14.33
C TRP A 31 -5.09 4.69 -14.95
N ASP A 32 -5.80 5.74 -14.52
CA ASP A 32 -7.14 6.08 -15.00
C ASP A 32 -7.36 7.60 -14.92
N ASN A 33 -7.70 8.21 -16.06
CA ASN A 33 -7.87 9.66 -16.19
C ASN A 33 -9.09 10.21 -15.44
N ALA A 34 -10.02 9.36 -14.99
CA ALA A 34 -11.13 9.77 -14.14
C ALA A 34 -10.68 10.13 -12.72
N TRP A 35 -9.53 9.62 -12.28
CA TRP A 35 -8.85 10.07 -11.07
C TRP A 35 -7.88 11.18 -11.42
N THR A 36 -8.00 12.33 -10.75
CA THR A 36 -7.27 13.54 -11.07
C THR A 36 -6.06 13.79 -10.17
N VAL A 37 -5.96 13.06 -9.05
CA VAL A 37 -4.86 13.16 -8.09
C VAL A 37 -4.11 11.84 -8.01
N ARG A 38 -2.77 11.94 -7.95
CA ARG A 38 -1.86 10.82 -7.75
C ARG A 38 -0.75 11.21 -6.77
N LYS A 39 -0.58 10.43 -5.71
CA LYS A 39 0.49 10.60 -4.72
C LYS A 39 1.33 9.33 -4.58
N PRO A 40 2.68 9.41 -4.67
CA PRO A 40 3.52 8.25 -4.40
C PRO A 40 3.50 7.87 -2.92
N VAL A 41 3.44 6.57 -2.65
CA VAL A 41 3.75 5.95 -1.36
C VAL A 41 5.03 5.17 -1.53
N VAL A 42 6.00 5.40 -0.64
CA VAL A 42 7.34 4.80 -0.73
C VAL A 42 7.65 4.08 0.59
N ILE A 43 7.94 2.80 0.48
CA ILE A 43 8.47 1.98 1.58
C ILE A 43 9.99 1.94 1.41
N ASN A 44 10.72 2.57 2.33
CA ASN A 44 12.18 2.51 2.35
C ASN A 44 12.65 1.36 3.25
N THR A 45 13.21 0.32 2.66
CA THR A 45 13.79 -0.85 3.34
C THR A 45 15.31 -0.79 3.44
N GLY A 46 15.94 0.27 2.93
CA GLY A 46 17.36 0.55 3.10
C GLY A 46 17.73 0.99 4.52
N GLY A 47 19.02 1.25 4.75
CA GLY A 47 19.56 1.59 6.07
C GLY A 47 19.04 2.91 6.67
N GLU A 48 18.53 3.83 5.85
CA GLU A 48 17.86 5.06 6.29
C GLU A 48 16.37 4.85 6.62
N GLY A 49 15.83 3.66 6.33
CA GLY A 49 14.45 3.28 6.57
C GLY A 49 14.35 2.10 7.54
N ALA A 50 13.57 1.08 7.18
CA ALA A 50 13.31 -0.09 8.04
C ALA A 50 14.47 -1.11 8.10
N ALA A 51 15.54 -0.93 7.31
CA ALA A 51 16.72 -1.80 7.27
C ALA A 51 16.38 -3.30 7.17
N ILE A 52 15.54 -3.66 6.21
CA ILE A 52 15.08 -5.06 6.03
C ILE A 52 16.14 -5.85 5.26
N ALA A 53 16.66 -6.91 5.89
CA ALA A 53 17.77 -7.72 5.37
C ALA A 53 17.36 -8.94 4.54
N GLY A 54 16.06 -9.30 4.50
CA GLY A 54 15.53 -10.43 3.74
C GLY A 54 14.16 -10.12 3.11
N PRO A 55 13.67 -10.96 2.19
CA PRO A 55 12.37 -10.75 1.57
C PRO A 55 11.25 -10.83 2.63
N VAL A 56 10.33 -9.85 2.60
CA VAL A 56 9.14 -9.84 3.47
C VAL A 56 7.96 -10.56 2.81
N GLY A 57 7.97 -10.68 1.48
CA GLY A 57 6.84 -11.18 0.71
C GLY A 57 5.72 -10.15 0.58
N LYS A 58 4.48 -10.63 0.43
CA LYS A 58 3.29 -9.77 0.49
C LYS A 58 3.04 -9.37 1.94
N ALA A 59 2.83 -8.08 2.16
CA ALA A 59 2.54 -7.55 3.49
C ALA A 59 1.35 -6.61 3.42
N VAL A 60 0.49 -6.65 4.44
CA VAL A 60 -0.56 -5.64 4.63
C VAL A 60 -0.02 -4.55 5.54
N MET A 61 -0.15 -3.30 5.11
CA MET A 61 0.39 -2.14 5.80
C MET A 61 -0.69 -1.09 6.02
N LEU A 62 -0.59 -0.38 7.15
CA LEU A 62 -1.43 0.77 7.42
C LEU A 62 -0.84 2.03 6.78
N VAL A 63 -1.61 2.65 5.90
CA VAL A 63 -1.35 4.00 5.38
C VAL A 63 -2.20 4.98 6.16
N ARG A 64 -1.55 5.87 6.92
CA ARG A 64 -2.22 6.99 7.60
C ARG A 64 -2.18 8.22 6.70
N LEU A 65 -3.35 8.73 6.34
CA LEU A 65 -3.55 9.97 5.61
C LEU A 65 -3.90 11.08 6.60
N PHE A 66 -3.27 12.23 6.46
CA PHE A 66 -3.49 13.44 7.25
C PHE A 66 -3.01 14.67 6.48
N ASP A 67 -3.30 15.89 6.93
CA ASP A 67 -3.05 17.12 6.16
C ASP A 67 -1.62 17.29 5.62
N ALA A 68 -0.59 16.80 6.34
CA ALA A 68 0.79 16.91 5.87
C ALA A 68 1.09 15.96 4.69
N ASN A 69 0.27 14.93 4.49
CA ASN A 69 0.48 13.93 3.45
C ASN A 69 -0.74 13.65 2.56
N PHE A 70 -1.86 14.33 2.72
CA PHE A 70 -3.03 14.11 1.88
C PHE A 70 -3.94 15.34 1.89
N THR A 71 -4.53 15.67 0.74
CA THR A 71 -5.46 16.81 0.61
C THR A 71 -6.88 16.25 0.53
N PHE A 72 -7.60 16.26 1.66
CA PHE A 72 -8.92 15.63 1.77
C PHE A 72 -9.99 16.26 0.87
N ASP A 73 -9.85 17.54 0.51
CA ASP A 73 -10.74 18.22 -0.45
C ASP A 73 -10.67 17.66 -1.87
N THR A 74 -9.65 16.85 -2.16
CA THR A 74 -9.51 16.17 -3.45
C THR A 74 -10.10 14.76 -3.45
N ALA A 75 -10.75 14.32 -2.38
CA ALA A 75 -11.38 13.01 -2.28
C ALA A 75 -12.86 13.15 -1.93
N GLN A 76 -13.64 12.09 -2.16
CA GLN A 76 -15.02 12.03 -1.67
C GLN A 76 -15.06 12.05 -0.13
N ASP A 77 -16.16 12.55 0.44
CA ASP A 77 -16.31 12.70 1.89
C ASP A 77 -16.20 11.39 2.68
N ASN A 78 -16.41 10.26 2.02
CA ASN A 78 -16.29 8.90 2.58
C ASN A 78 -15.06 8.13 2.06
N GLY A 79 -14.19 8.75 1.26
CA GLY A 79 -13.01 8.11 0.66
C GLY A 79 -13.33 7.05 -0.40
N ALA A 80 -14.55 7.00 -0.95
CA ALA A 80 -14.96 5.98 -1.93
C ALA A 80 -14.10 5.96 -3.21
N ASP A 81 -13.47 7.09 -3.53
CA ASP A 81 -12.60 7.25 -4.68
C ASP A 81 -11.13 6.96 -4.38
N ILE A 82 -10.77 6.46 -3.21
CA ILE A 82 -9.38 6.04 -2.95
C ILE A 82 -9.06 4.77 -3.74
N ARG A 83 -7.94 4.77 -4.46
CA ARG A 83 -7.36 3.58 -5.09
C ARG A 83 -5.85 3.53 -4.86
N PHE A 84 -5.32 2.34 -4.63
CA PHE A 84 -3.88 2.10 -4.61
C PHE A 84 -3.47 1.33 -5.85
N VAL A 85 -2.40 1.76 -6.52
CA VAL A 85 -1.94 1.17 -7.79
C VAL A 85 -0.43 0.95 -7.72
N ALA A 86 0.01 -0.23 -8.14
CA ALA A 86 1.43 -0.58 -8.18
C ALA A 86 2.23 0.33 -9.14
N ALA A 87 3.56 0.25 -9.06
CA ALA A 87 4.46 1.06 -9.89
C ALA A 87 4.32 0.81 -11.41
N ASP A 88 3.69 -0.30 -11.81
CA ASP A 88 3.41 -0.63 -13.22
C ASP A 88 2.32 0.25 -13.86
N GLY A 89 1.62 1.06 -13.06
CA GLY A 89 0.53 1.93 -13.50
C GLY A 89 -0.73 1.18 -13.94
N LYS A 90 -0.88 -0.10 -13.58
CA LYS A 90 -1.97 -0.98 -14.05
C LYS A 90 -2.60 -1.79 -12.92
N THR A 91 -1.78 -2.33 -12.04
CA THR A 91 -2.23 -3.27 -11.00
C THR A 91 -2.83 -2.50 -9.82
N VAL A 92 -4.15 -2.61 -9.63
CA VAL A 92 -4.82 -2.11 -8.42
C VAL A 92 -4.48 -3.02 -7.25
N LEU A 93 -4.06 -2.42 -6.14
CA LEU A 93 -3.70 -3.13 -4.92
C LEU A 93 -4.93 -3.25 -4.01
N PRO A 94 -5.22 -4.46 -3.47
CA PRO A 94 -6.29 -4.64 -2.50
C PRO A 94 -6.11 -3.73 -1.29
N HIS A 95 -7.21 -3.12 -0.85
CA HIS A 95 -7.21 -2.24 0.31
C HIS A 95 -8.58 -2.21 0.98
N HIS A 96 -8.62 -1.72 2.22
CA HIS A 96 -9.85 -1.36 2.89
C HIS A 96 -9.62 -0.19 3.84
N ILE A 97 -10.65 0.65 3.97
CA ILE A 97 -10.64 1.80 4.86
C ILE A 97 -10.98 1.32 6.27
N GLU A 98 -10.05 1.52 7.19
CA GLU A 98 -10.23 1.30 8.63
C GLU A 98 -11.02 2.45 9.25
N ARG A 99 -10.62 3.67 8.92
CA ARG A 99 -11.27 4.90 9.38
C ARG A 99 -11.15 5.98 8.31
N TRP A 100 -12.21 6.74 8.15
CA TRP A 100 -12.21 7.97 7.38
C TRP A 100 -12.94 9.05 8.17
N ASP A 101 -12.17 10.00 8.71
CA ASP A 101 -12.68 11.15 9.45
C ASP A 101 -12.34 12.43 8.69
N ARG A 102 -13.30 12.88 7.88
CA ARG A 102 -13.16 14.12 7.11
C ARG A 102 -13.16 15.36 8.00
N ALA A 103 -13.77 15.32 9.18
CA ALA A 103 -13.80 16.48 10.07
C ALA A 103 -12.43 16.72 10.71
N LEU A 104 -11.67 15.65 10.97
CA LEU A 104 -10.31 15.70 11.49
C LEU A 104 -9.22 15.64 10.41
N ASN A 105 -9.60 15.56 9.13
CA ASN A 105 -8.70 15.29 8.02
C ASN A 105 -7.74 14.13 8.35
N GLU A 106 -8.32 13.00 8.75
CA GLU A 106 -7.56 11.79 9.04
C GLU A 106 -8.21 10.57 8.39
N ALA A 107 -7.40 9.72 7.77
CA ALA A 107 -7.83 8.39 7.37
C ALA A 107 -6.78 7.33 7.66
N LEU A 108 -7.26 6.13 7.93
CA LEU A 108 -6.49 4.93 8.17
C LEU A 108 -6.92 3.93 7.10
N VAL A 109 -5.98 3.49 6.25
CA VAL A 109 -6.28 2.59 5.14
C VAL A 109 -5.29 1.45 5.14
N TRP A 110 -5.79 0.23 5.22
CA TRP A 110 -4.98 -0.97 5.10
C TRP A 110 -4.79 -1.31 3.63
N VAL A 111 -3.56 -1.54 3.22
CA VAL A 111 -3.20 -1.81 1.81
C VAL A 111 -2.33 -3.05 1.75
N GLN A 112 -2.65 -3.98 0.87
CA GLN A 112 -1.74 -5.05 0.49
C GLN A 112 -0.63 -4.45 -0.37
N ALA A 113 0.54 -4.25 0.24
CA ALA A 113 1.70 -3.72 -0.46
C ALA A 113 2.14 -4.68 -1.57
N PRO A 114 2.71 -4.16 -2.68
CA PRO A 114 3.44 -5.00 -3.61
C PRO A 114 4.62 -5.67 -2.91
N GLU A 115 5.21 -6.68 -3.53
CA GLU A 115 6.32 -7.43 -2.95
C GLU A 115 7.45 -6.52 -2.47
N ILE A 116 7.74 -6.58 -1.17
CA ILE A 116 8.72 -5.70 -0.53
C ILE A 116 10.10 -6.37 -0.59
N GLN A 117 10.99 -5.78 -1.39
CA GLN A 117 12.37 -6.24 -1.53
C GLN A 117 13.27 -5.65 -0.43
N PRO A 118 14.29 -6.39 0.04
CA PRO A 118 15.25 -5.89 1.02
C PRO A 118 16.16 -4.80 0.45
N GLY A 119 16.66 -3.93 1.32
CA GLY A 119 17.72 -2.96 1.01
C GLY A 119 17.39 -1.88 -0.04
N GLY A 120 16.12 -1.66 -0.37
CA GLY A 120 15.70 -0.79 -1.48
C GLY A 120 14.50 0.10 -1.15
N ALA A 121 13.88 0.64 -2.18
CA ALA A 121 12.65 1.42 -2.07
C ALA A 121 11.55 0.77 -2.90
N THR A 122 10.45 0.39 -2.27
CA THR A 122 9.25 -0.11 -2.95
C THR A 122 8.25 1.04 -3.11
N ARG A 123 7.80 1.30 -4.33
CA ARG A 123 6.86 2.40 -4.63
C ARG A 123 5.54 1.86 -5.15
N PHE A 124 4.46 2.50 -4.72
CA PHE A 124 3.13 2.41 -5.31
C PHE A 124 2.46 3.78 -5.21
N PHE A 125 1.24 3.92 -5.70
CA PHE A 125 0.57 5.22 -5.82
C PHE A 125 -0.81 5.17 -5.21
N LEU A 126 -1.15 6.22 -4.46
CA LEU A 126 -2.49 6.56 -4.05
C LEU A 126 -3.13 7.45 -5.12
N TYR A 127 -4.32 7.09 -5.58
CA TYR A 127 -5.16 7.87 -6.47
C TYR A 127 -6.42 8.35 -5.74
N SER A 128 -6.83 9.58 -6.03
CA SER A 128 -8.10 10.19 -5.60
C SER A 128 -8.58 11.21 -6.66
N GLY A 129 -9.65 11.94 -6.37
CA GLY A 129 -10.16 13.00 -7.24
C GLY A 129 -11.09 12.51 -8.33
N ASN A 130 -11.78 11.39 -8.08
CA ASN A 130 -12.86 10.91 -8.93
C ASN A 130 -14.21 11.03 -8.20
N PRO A 131 -14.96 12.13 -8.41
CA PRO A 131 -16.25 12.34 -7.74
C PRO A 131 -17.34 11.36 -8.19
N ALA A 132 -17.14 10.64 -9.30
CA ALA A 132 -18.07 9.65 -9.82
C ALA A 132 -17.70 8.21 -9.41
N ALA A 133 -16.60 8.01 -8.69
CA ALA A 133 -16.18 6.67 -8.27
C ALA A 133 -17.16 6.07 -7.25
N THR A 134 -17.41 4.78 -7.38
CA THR A 134 -18.07 3.99 -6.34
C THR A 134 -17.01 3.41 -5.39
N PRO A 135 -17.39 3.07 -4.14
CA PRO A 135 -16.47 2.41 -3.20
C PRO A 135 -15.89 1.12 -3.79
N ASP A 136 -14.64 0.80 -3.42
CA ASP A 136 -14.08 -0.53 -3.70
C ASP A 136 -14.86 -1.58 -2.89
N THR A 137 -15.43 -2.56 -3.58
CA THR A 137 -16.29 -3.59 -2.99
C THR A 137 -15.53 -4.85 -2.57
N ALA A 138 -14.22 -4.94 -2.84
CA ALA A 138 -13.42 -6.10 -2.46
C ALA A 138 -13.33 -6.28 -0.93
N GLY A 139 -13.34 -5.16 -0.19
CA GLY A 139 -13.37 -5.13 1.27
C GLY A 139 -12.13 -5.73 1.95
N SER A 140 -12.21 -5.88 3.27
CA SER A 140 -11.06 -6.31 4.08
C SER A 140 -10.58 -7.73 3.74
N LYS A 141 -11.51 -8.64 3.40
CA LYS A 141 -11.21 -10.03 3.06
C LYS A 141 -10.27 -10.19 1.86
N ALA A 142 -10.30 -9.25 0.92
CA ALA A 142 -9.42 -9.24 -0.24
C ALA A 142 -8.04 -8.61 0.06
N THR A 143 -7.92 -7.86 1.16
CA THR A 143 -6.66 -7.19 1.53
C THR A 143 -5.65 -8.18 2.11
N TYR A 144 -6.12 -9.24 2.76
CA TYR A 144 -5.27 -10.27 3.34
C TYR A 144 -5.16 -11.47 2.38
N ASP A 145 -3.99 -12.10 2.35
CA ASP A 145 -3.77 -13.29 1.55
C ASP A 145 -4.32 -14.57 2.22
N ALA A 146 -4.19 -15.70 1.53
CA ALA A 146 -4.66 -16.99 2.01
C ALA A 146 -3.84 -17.54 3.19
N ASP A 147 -2.62 -17.05 3.38
CA ASP A 147 -1.70 -17.47 4.45
C ASP A 147 -1.99 -16.71 5.76
N THR A 148 -2.71 -15.58 5.68
CA THR A 148 -3.19 -14.85 6.84
C THR A 148 -4.23 -15.66 7.60
N ALA A 149 -3.87 -16.11 8.81
CA ALA A 149 -4.71 -16.99 9.61
C ALA A 149 -5.95 -16.30 10.21
N LEU A 150 -5.81 -15.06 10.69
CA LEU A 150 -6.87 -14.32 11.39
C LEU A 150 -6.54 -12.82 11.47
N VAL A 151 -7.54 -11.95 11.32
CA VAL A 151 -7.40 -10.51 11.60
C VAL A 151 -8.65 -9.96 12.29
N TYR A 152 -8.47 -9.36 13.46
CA TYR A 152 -9.50 -8.58 14.14
C TYR A 152 -9.02 -7.14 14.34
N HIS A 153 -9.80 -6.20 13.80
CA HIS A 153 -9.55 -4.76 13.99
C HIS A 153 -10.16 -4.22 15.28
N PHE A 154 -11.19 -4.88 15.83
CA PHE A 154 -11.94 -4.45 17.01
C PHE A 154 -12.57 -3.06 16.84
N SER A 155 -13.02 -2.76 15.62
CA SER A 155 -13.57 -1.47 15.22
C SER A 155 -15.10 -1.45 15.28
N GLU A 156 -15.71 -2.57 15.62
CA GLU A 156 -17.15 -2.70 15.83
C GLU A 156 -17.59 -1.90 17.06
N ALA A 157 -18.62 -1.05 16.89
CA ALA A 157 -19.20 -0.31 18.01
C ALA A 157 -19.88 -1.21 19.05
N SER A 158 -20.31 -2.40 18.63
CA SER A 158 -20.94 -3.41 19.49
C SER A 158 -20.83 -4.80 18.87
N GLY A 159 -20.92 -5.84 19.70
CA GLY A 159 -20.91 -7.23 19.27
C GLY A 159 -19.49 -7.81 19.11
N PRO A 160 -19.38 -9.12 18.86
CA PRO A 160 -18.10 -9.78 18.70
C PRO A 160 -17.34 -9.31 17.43
N PRO A 161 -16.01 -9.15 17.51
CA PRO A 161 -15.18 -8.81 16.36
C PRO A 161 -15.33 -9.78 15.20
N ALA A 162 -15.43 -9.22 13.99
CA ALA A 162 -15.47 -9.97 12.75
C ALA A 162 -14.05 -10.24 12.22
N ASP A 163 -13.85 -11.45 11.69
CA ASP A 163 -12.60 -11.80 11.02
C ASP A 163 -12.52 -11.11 9.67
N SER A 164 -11.56 -10.20 9.57
CA SER A 164 -11.26 -9.41 8.38
C SER A 164 -10.38 -10.14 7.37
N SER A 165 -9.82 -11.29 7.74
CA SER A 165 -9.17 -12.18 6.78
C SER A 165 -10.19 -12.98 5.95
N GLY A 166 -9.68 -13.75 4.98
CA GLY A 166 -10.46 -14.74 4.23
C GLY A 166 -10.94 -15.94 5.07
N GLY A 167 -10.57 -16.01 6.36
CA GLY A 167 -10.90 -17.12 7.24
C GLY A 167 -12.35 -17.19 7.71
N ALA A 168 -13.00 -16.02 7.84
CA ALA A 168 -14.34 -15.86 8.40
C ALA A 168 -14.52 -16.50 9.79
N VAL A 169 -13.46 -16.55 10.60
CA VAL A 169 -13.49 -17.06 11.97
C VAL A 169 -13.88 -15.92 12.92
N ASN A 170 -15.14 -15.50 12.92
CA ASN A 170 -15.60 -14.41 13.80
C ASN A 170 -15.51 -14.83 15.28
N ALA A 171 -15.22 -13.87 16.16
CA ALA A 171 -15.29 -14.11 17.59
C ALA A 171 -16.73 -14.39 18.03
N THR A 172 -16.91 -15.08 19.15
CA THR A 172 -18.25 -15.33 19.75
C THR A 172 -18.54 -14.41 20.93
N THR A 173 -17.53 -13.73 21.47
CA THR A 173 -17.67 -12.73 22.53
C THR A 173 -16.83 -11.49 22.22
N ALA A 174 -17.27 -10.32 22.69
CA ALA A 174 -16.76 -9.01 22.24
C ALA A 174 -15.58 -8.43 23.05
N GLY A 175 -15.35 -8.94 24.26
CA GLY A 175 -14.60 -8.16 25.26
C GLY A 175 -15.33 -6.85 25.59
N LEU A 176 -14.58 -5.79 25.93
CA LEU A 176 -15.12 -4.45 26.12
C LEU A 176 -14.61 -3.51 25.03
N PRO A 177 -15.43 -3.13 24.03
CA PRO A 177 -15.01 -2.21 22.97
C PRO A 177 -14.58 -0.85 23.52
N VAL A 178 -13.59 -0.24 22.87
CA VAL A 178 -13.13 1.13 23.13
C VAL A 178 -12.93 1.87 21.80
N SER A 179 -13.33 3.13 21.74
CA SER A 179 -13.30 3.92 20.49
C SER A 179 -11.95 4.58 20.18
N GLY A 180 -10.95 4.38 21.03
CA GLY A 180 -9.62 4.98 20.88
C GLY A 180 -8.53 4.00 21.30
N ALA A 181 -7.98 3.31 20.33
CA ALA A 181 -6.79 2.49 20.48
C ALA A 181 -5.67 2.98 19.54
N LEU A 182 -4.65 2.15 19.34
CA LEU A 182 -3.52 2.49 18.47
C LEU A 182 -3.98 2.75 17.02
N ILE A 183 -4.93 1.96 16.54
CA ILE A 183 -5.51 2.04 15.19
C ILE A 183 -7.01 1.97 15.36
N ALA A 184 -7.71 3.09 15.12
CA ALA A 184 -9.16 3.18 15.30
C ALA A 184 -9.68 2.67 16.66
N GLY A 185 -10.53 1.63 16.63
CA GLY A 185 -11.11 1.00 17.81
C GLY A 185 -10.20 -0.04 18.46
N GLY A 186 -10.64 -0.58 19.59
CA GLY A 186 -9.94 -1.64 20.29
C GLY A 186 -10.84 -2.40 21.24
N THR A 187 -10.26 -3.37 21.94
CA THR A 187 -10.92 -4.10 23.03
C THR A 187 -10.11 -4.02 24.31
N ARG A 188 -10.78 -3.83 25.44
CA ARG A 188 -10.19 -3.83 26.78
C ARG A 188 -10.49 -5.15 27.47
N LEU A 189 -9.44 -5.87 27.86
CA LEU A 189 -9.55 -7.15 28.57
C LEU A 189 -9.41 -6.93 30.08
N THR A 190 -10.51 -7.09 30.81
CA THR A 190 -10.58 -6.87 32.27
C THR A 190 -10.54 -8.16 33.08
N GLY A 191 -10.45 -9.32 32.41
CA GLY A 191 -10.58 -10.65 33.02
C GLY A 191 -12.03 -11.12 33.23
N GLN A 192 -13.04 -10.27 33.01
CA GLN A 192 -14.46 -10.63 33.13
C GLN A 192 -15.15 -10.80 31.77
N ASN A 193 -14.70 -10.07 30.74
CA ASN A 193 -15.24 -10.10 29.39
C ASN A 193 -14.16 -10.58 28.42
N PRO A 194 -14.03 -11.90 28.18
CA PRO A 194 -13.05 -12.40 27.23
C PRO A 194 -13.50 -12.12 25.78
N VAL A 195 -12.54 -12.17 24.86
CA VAL A 195 -12.80 -12.38 23.43
C VAL A 195 -12.58 -13.85 23.15
N THR A 196 -13.64 -14.55 22.77
CA THR A 196 -13.62 -15.99 22.54
C THR A 196 -13.56 -16.27 21.06
N ILE A 197 -12.53 -16.99 20.63
CA ILE A 197 -12.33 -17.40 19.24
C ILE A 197 -12.83 -18.83 19.10
N PRO A 198 -13.78 -19.12 18.20
CA PRO A 198 -14.26 -20.48 18.01
C PRO A 198 -13.17 -21.36 17.42
N ALA A 199 -13.18 -22.64 17.77
CA ALA A 199 -12.30 -23.61 17.14
C ALA A 199 -12.54 -23.65 15.63
N SER A 200 -11.47 -23.55 14.85
CA SER A 200 -11.52 -23.55 13.38
C SER A 200 -10.41 -24.41 12.81
N ARG A 201 -10.69 -25.08 11.68
CA ARG A 201 -9.65 -25.82 10.93
C ARG A 201 -8.51 -24.91 10.51
N ARG A 202 -8.78 -23.63 10.21
CA ARG A 202 -7.75 -22.65 9.81
C ARG A 202 -6.74 -22.34 10.92
N LEU A 203 -7.14 -22.48 12.19
CA LEU A 203 -6.28 -22.19 13.33
C LEU A 203 -5.58 -23.43 13.91
N LYS A 204 -5.72 -24.58 13.26
CA LYS A 204 -5.00 -25.79 13.67
C LYS A 204 -3.54 -25.63 13.31
N SER A 205 -2.66 -25.52 14.30
CA SER A 205 -1.24 -25.75 14.09
C SER A 205 -0.99 -27.25 13.99
N THR A 206 -0.42 -27.70 12.88
CA THR A 206 0.33 -28.95 12.86
C THR A 206 1.73 -28.63 13.37
N ALA A 207 2.03 -29.02 14.61
CA ALA A 207 3.42 -29.07 15.07
C ALA A 207 4.19 -29.99 14.11
N SER A 208 5.23 -29.46 13.48
CA SER A 208 6.20 -30.23 12.70
C SER A 208 7.45 -30.45 13.54
#